data_AF-A0A914YNB4-F1
#
_entry.id   AF-A0A914YNB4-F1
#
_cell.length_a   1.000
_cell.length_b   1.000
_cell.length_c   1.000
_cell.angle_alpha   90.00
_cell.angle_beta   90.00
_cell.angle_gamma   90.00
#
_symmetry.space_group_name_H-M   'P 1'
#
loop_
_entity.id
_entity.type
_entity.pdbx_description
1 polymer ?
#
loop_
_entity_poly.entity_id
_entity_poly.type
_entity_poly.pdbx_seq_one_letter_code
_entity_poly.pdbx_strand_id
1 'polypeptide(L)'
;MATPVHELCAGYPEAFAEYLNYCKNLQFEEIPDYNRLRQLFRQLFHVQGYSYDYVFDWNLLITKRHHQIHQTAPPQPSIPILPANHAANHLTQKTSRVLLD
;
A
#
# COMPACT_ATOMS: atom_id res chain seq x y z
N MET A 1 33.39 -1.56 15.94
CA MET A 1 32.45 -1.95 17.02
C MET A 1 31.13 -2.29 16.36
N ALA A 2 30.49 -3.40 16.76
CA ALA A 2 29.16 -3.74 16.28
C ALA A 2 28.13 -3.25 17.29
N THR A 3 27.10 -2.53 16.83
CA THR A 3 25.97 -2.12 17.67
C THR A 3 25.21 -3.37 18.15
N PRO A 4 24.95 -3.54 19.45
CA PRO A 4 24.18 -4.66 19.95
C PRO A 4 22.72 -4.60 19.48
N VAL A 5 22.10 -5.76 19.30
CA VAL A 5 20.73 -5.86 18.74
C VAL A 5 19.70 -5.09 19.57
N HIS A 6 19.83 -5.12 20.90
CA HIS A 6 18.90 -4.42 21.79
C HIS A 6 18.97 -2.89 21.61
N GLU A 7 20.14 -2.34 21.30
CA GLU A 7 20.33 -0.90 21.08
C GLU A 7 19.81 -0.51 19.70
N LEU A 8 20.08 -1.33 18.68
CA LEU A 8 19.57 -1.12 17.33
C LEU A 8 18.03 -1.13 17.28
N CYS A 9 17.40 -2.02 18.05
CA CYS A 9 15.94 -2.17 18.07
C CYS A 9 15.26 -1.35 19.18
N ALA A 10 15.98 -0.48 19.88
CA ALA A 10 15.40 0.34 20.94
C ALA A 10 14.27 1.22 20.38
N GLY A 11 13.10 1.20 21.03
CA GLY A 11 11.92 1.96 20.61
C GLY A 11 11.05 1.28 19.53
N TYR A 12 11.44 0.11 19.04
CA TYR A 12 10.67 -0.69 18.10
C TYR A 12 10.07 -1.94 18.77
N PRO A 13 9.05 -2.59 18.16
CA PRO A 13 8.51 -3.84 18.68
C PRO A 13 9.57 -4.93 18.86
N GLU A 14 9.43 -5.73 19.93
CA GLU A 14 10.40 -6.79 20.31
C GLU A 14 10.63 -7.82 19.20
N ALA A 15 9.62 -8.06 18.35
CA ALA A 15 9.70 -8.92 17.17
C ALA A 15 10.93 -8.62 16.28
N PHE A 16 11.35 -7.36 16.16
CA PHE A 16 12.54 -7.02 15.37
C PHE A 16 13.83 -7.54 16.01
N ALA A 17 13.96 -7.41 17.33
CA ALA A 17 15.11 -7.93 18.07
C ALA A 17 15.13 -9.47 18.06
N GLU A 18 13.97 -10.12 18.25
CA GLU A 18 13.86 -11.58 18.18
C GLU A 18 14.27 -12.11 16.80
N TYR A 19 13.80 -11.49 15.72
CA TYR A 19 14.18 -11.85 14.35
C TYR A 19 15.69 -11.75 14.13
N LEU A 20 16.31 -10.63 14.52
CA LEU A 20 17.75 -10.42 14.35
C LEU A 20 18.58 -11.40 15.18
N ASN A 21 18.19 -11.65 16.42
CA ASN A 21 18.87 -12.63 17.27
C ASN A 21 18.73 -14.04 16.70
N TYR A 22 17.56 -14.41 16.16
CA TYR A 22 17.38 -15.68 15.47
C TYR A 22 18.36 -15.82 14.31
N CYS A 23 18.40 -14.84 13.40
CA CYS A 23 19.29 -14.87 12.23
C CYS A 23 20.77 -14.95 12.61
N LYS A 24 21.18 -14.27 13.68
CA LYS A 24 22.58 -14.29 14.16
C LYS A 24 23.00 -15.61 14.80
N ASN A 25 22.04 -16.39 15.31
CA ASN A 25 22.29 -17.65 16.00
C ASN A 25 22.16 -18.87 15.09
N LEU A 26 21.74 -18.69 13.83
CA LEU A 26 21.71 -19.75 12.83
C LEU A 26 23.13 -20.30 12.59
N GLN A 27 23.25 -21.62 12.58
CA GLN A 27 24.48 -22.28 12.16
C GLN A 27 24.64 -22.20 10.63
N PHE A 28 25.87 -22.40 10.15
CA PHE A 28 26.19 -22.28 8.72
C PHE A 28 25.34 -23.17 7.81
N GLU A 29 25.02 -24.39 8.24
CA GLU A 29 24.21 -25.36 7.49
C GLU A 29 22.76 -25.44 7.98
N GLU A 30 22.37 -24.62 8.95
CA GLU A 30 21.03 -24.65 9.52
C GLU A 30 20.01 -24.04 8.56
N ILE A 31 18.92 -24.76 8.32
CA ILE A 31 17.81 -24.28 7.49
C ILE A 31 16.92 -23.38 8.36
N PRO A 32 16.71 -22.11 8.00
CA PRO A 32 15.87 -21.20 8.78
C PRO A 32 14.40 -21.67 8.83
N ASP A 33 13.77 -21.54 9.99
CA ASP A 33 12.33 -21.68 10.15
C ASP A 33 11.60 -20.42 9.67
N TYR A 34 11.41 -20.34 8.36
CA TYR A 34 10.68 -19.23 7.73
C TYR A 34 9.22 -19.13 8.18
N ASN A 35 8.61 -20.20 8.70
CA ASN A 35 7.24 -20.14 9.20
C ASN A 35 7.19 -19.39 10.51
N ARG A 36 8.08 -19.70 11.45
CA ARG A 36 8.23 -18.96 12.71
C ARG A 36 8.50 -17.48 12.45
N LEU A 37 9.48 -17.16 11.59
CA LEU A 37 9.86 -15.77 11.32
C LEU A 37 8.71 -14.96 10.69
N ARG A 38 7.96 -15.56 9.77
CA ARG A 38 6.74 -14.93 9.23
C ARG A 38 5.66 -14.78 10.29
N GLN A 39 5.48 -15.77 11.15
CA GLN A 39 4.47 -15.74 12.20
C GLN A 39 4.70 -14.62 13.20
N LEU A 40 5.96 -14.33 13.54
CA LEU A 40 6.34 -13.24 14.44
C LEU A 40 5.79 -11.88 13.98
N PHE A 41 6.03 -11.52 12.73
CA PHE A 41 5.52 -10.26 12.17
C PHE A 41 4.03 -10.29 11.90
N ARG A 42 3.43 -11.44 11.55
CA ARG A 42 1.98 -11.57 11.39
C ARG A 42 1.23 -11.34 12.70
N GLN A 43 1.74 -11.86 13.81
CA GLN A 43 1.16 -11.64 15.14
C GLN A 43 1.27 -10.16 15.52
N LEU A 44 2.45 -9.56 15.34
CA LEU A 44 2.64 -8.12 15.56
C LEU A 44 1.67 -7.29 14.73
N PHE A 45 1.54 -7.59 13.44
CA PHE A 45 0.64 -6.90 12.52
C PHE A 45 -0.82 -6.96 12.98
N HIS A 46 -1.26 -8.12 13.46
CA HIS A 46 -2.61 -8.30 13.99
C HIS A 46 -2.83 -7.54 15.31
N VAL A 47 -1.87 -7.57 16.23
CA VAL A 47 -1.94 -6.84 17.51
C VAL A 47 -2.00 -5.33 17.30
N GLN A 48 -1.35 -4.80 16.27
CA GLN A 48 -1.42 -3.39 15.90
C GLN A 48 -2.75 -3.02 15.20
N GLY A 49 -3.61 -4.00 14.92
CA GLY A 49 -4.92 -3.77 14.30
C GLY A 49 -4.86 -3.47 12.79
N TYR A 50 -3.76 -3.82 12.13
CA TYR A 50 -3.63 -3.59 10.70
C TYR A 50 -4.43 -4.60 9.86
N SER A 51 -4.89 -4.15 8.70
CA SER A 51 -5.62 -4.96 7.72
C SER A 51 -4.70 -5.38 6.59
N TYR A 52 -4.83 -6.62 6.13
CA TYR A 52 -4.06 -7.14 5.00
C TYR A 52 -4.74 -6.76 3.67
N ASP A 53 -4.78 -5.47 3.37
CA ASP A 53 -5.50 -4.86 2.23
C ASP A 53 -4.59 -4.50 1.05
N TYR A 54 -3.29 -4.77 1.15
CA TYR A 54 -2.25 -4.38 0.19
C TYR A 54 -2.12 -2.87 -0.02
N VAL A 55 -2.60 -2.06 0.94
CA VAL A 55 -2.48 -0.61 0.91
C VAL A 55 -1.21 -0.17 1.66
N PHE A 56 -0.15 0.08 0.90
CA PHE A 56 1.10 0.64 1.40
C PHE A 56 1.15 2.18 1.34
N ASP A 57 2.14 2.78 2.02
CA ASP A 57 2.32 4.23 2.10
C ASP A 57 2.36 4.92 0.73
N TRP A 58 2.98 4.30 -0.27
CA TRP A 58 3.07 4.88 -1.62
C TRP A 58 1.71 4.94 -2.34
N ASN A 59 0.75 4.08 -2.02
CA ASN A 59 -0.61 4.16 -2.58
C ASN A 59 -1.30 5.45 -2.14
N LEU A 60 -1.13 5.84 -0.86
CA LEU A 60 -1.72 7.06 -0.31
C LEU A 60 -1.09 8.32 -0.91
N LEU A 61 0.22 8.27 -1.22
CA LEU A 61 0.91 9.40 -1.87
C LEU A 61 0.38 9.69 -3.28
N ILE A 62 -0.01 8.65 -4.03
CA ILE A 62 -0.62 8.79 -5.35
C ILE A 62 -1.98 9.47 -5.23
N THR A 63 -2.84 9.01 -4.32
CA THR A 63 -4.15 9.62 -4.08
C THR A 63 -4.02 11.09 -3.66
N LYS A 64 -3.09 11.41 -2.75
CA LYS A 64 -2.83 12.80 -2.32
C LYS A 64 -2.36 13.70 -3.49
N ARG A 65 -1.45 13.22 -4.35
CA ARG A 65 -1.05 13.98 -5.56
C ARG A 65 -2.23 14.21 -6.52
N HIS A 66 -3.03 13.18 -6.79
CA HIS A 66 -4.19 13.32 -7.68
C HIS A 66 -5.20 14.34 -7.12
N HIS A 67 -5.41 14.37 -5.80
CA HIS A 67 -6.27 15.36 -5.15
C HIS A 67 -5.70 16.79 -5.27
N GLN A 68 -4.39 16.96 -5.14
CA GLN A 68 -3.74 18.28 -5.31
C GLN A 68 -3.82 18.80 -6.76
N ILE A 69 -3.63 17.94 -7.77
CA ILE A 69 -3.77 18.34 -9.19
C ILE A 69 -5.19 18.82 -9.49
N HIS A 70 -6.22 18.22 -8.89
CA HIS A 70 -7.61 18.64 -9.08
C HIS A 70 -7.99 19.92 -8.30
N GLN A 71 -7.23 20.32 -7.28
CA GLN A 71 -7.47 21.57 -6.54
C GLN A 71 -6.83 22.80 -7.18
N THR A 72 -5.85 22.63 -8.08
CA THR A 72 -5.22 23.73 -8.83
C THR A 72 -5.75 23.91 -10.24
N ALA A 73 -6.78 23.16 -10.66
CA ALA A 73 -7.46 23.43 -11.92
C ALA A 73 -8.25 24.75 -11.81
N PRO A 74 -8.08 25.71 -12.73
CA PRO A 74 -8.87 26.94 -12.73
C PRO A 74 -10.37 26.59 -12.77
N PRO A 75 -11.24 27.37 -12.10
CA PRO A 75 -12.67 27.13 -12.13
C PRO A 75 -13.11 27.09 -13.60
N GLN A 76 -13.66 25.96 -14.02
CA GLN A 76 -14.21 25.82 -15.37
C GLN A 76 -15.29 26.89 -15.53
N PRO A 77 -15.29 27.67 -16.62
CA PRO A 77 -16.39 28.59 -16.88
C PRO A 77 -17.68 27.77 -16.96
N SER A 78 -18.60 28.05 -16.05
CA SER A 78 -19.93 27.45 -16.04
C SER A 78 -20.65 27.85 -17.33
N ILE A 79 -20.61 26.97 -18.33
CA ILE A 79 -21.44 27.09 -19.52
C ILE A 79 -22.90 26.98 -19.05
N PRO A 80 -23.78 27.95 -19.37
CA PRO A 80 -25.19 27.85 -19.01
C PRO A 80 -25.78 26.58 -19.63
N ILE A 81 -26.39 25.74 -18.79
CA ILE A 81 -27.14 24.57 -19.23
C ILE A 81 -28.30 25.07 -20.08
N LEU A 82 -28.23 24.90 -21.41
CA LEU A 82 -29.41 25.05 -22.26
C LEU A 82 -30.42 23.96 -21.89
N PRO A 83 -31.72 24.26 -21.81
CA PRO A 83 -32.73 23.27 -21.49
C PRO A 83 -32.79 22.19 -22.57
N ALA A 84 -32.85 20.94 -22.12
CA ALA A 84 -32.83 19.74 -22.94
C ALA A 84 -34.06 19.66 -23.87
N ASN A 85 -33.81 19.73 -25.17
CA ASN A 85 -34.80 19.37 -26.17
C ASN A 85 -34.55 17.93 -26.67
N HIS A 86 -35.35 17.05 -26.10
CA HIS A 86 -35.76 15.71 -26.51
C HIS A 86 -35.63 15.41 -28.02
N ALA A 87 -34.72 14.50 -28.38
CA ALA A 87 -34.68 13.56 -29.51
C ALA A 87 -33.19 13.21 -29.79
N ALA A 88 -32.72 12.00 -30.00
CA ALA A 88 -33.34 10.71 -30.26
C ALA A 88 -32.37 9.60 -29.79
N ASN A 89 -32.92 8.38 -29.73
CA ASN A 89 -32.22 7.12 -29.48
C ASN A 89 -31.14 6.83 -30.54
N HIS A 90 -30.59 5.61 -30.52
CA HIS A 90 -29.73 4.98 -31.53
C HIS A 90 -28.21 5.21 -31.41
N LEU A 91 -27.56 4.61 -30.41
CA LEU A 91 -26.58 3.53 -30.66
C LEU A 91 -26.09 2.92 -29.34
N THR A 92 -26.69 1.79 -29.00
CA THR A 92 -26.07 0.78 -28.14
C THR A 92 -24.78 0.23 -28.76
N GLN A 93 -23.82 -0.10 -27.89
CA GLN A 93 -22.69 -1.02 -28.07
C GLN A 93 -21.33 -0.43 -28.50
N LYS A 94 -20.28 -1.05 -27.89
CA LYS A 94 -18.83 -0.85 -28.07
C LYS A 94 -18.28 0.40 -27.37
N THR A 95 -17.37 0.32 -26.40
CA THR A 95 -16.09 -0.41 -26.51
C THR A 95 -15.55 -0.80 -25.14
N SER A 96 -15.80 -2.05 -24.73
CA SER A 96 -14.82 -2.80 -23.93
C SER A 96 -13.61 -3.12 -24.82
N ARG A 97 -12.40 -3.13 -24.24
CA ARG A 97 -11.10 -3.50 -24.83
C ARG A 97 -10.47 -2.52 -25.83
N VAL A 98 -9.42 -1.87 -25.36
CA VAL A 98 -8.12 -1.78 -26.06
C VAL A 98 -7.09 -2.13 -24.98
N LEU A 99 -6.69 -3.40 -24.80
CA LEU A 99 -5.51 -4.06 -25.39
C LEU A 99 -4.25 -3.18 -25.24
N LEU A 100 -3.27 -3.52 -24.40
CA LEU A 100 -2.27 -4.58 -24.64
C LEU A 100 -1.79 -4.52 -26.10
N ASP A 101 -0.88 -3.60 -26.34
CA ASP A 101 0.35 -3.85 -27.10
C ASP A 101 1.51 -3.80 -26.11
#